data_AF-A0A353MBD3-F1
#
_entry.id   AF-A0A353MBD3-F1
#
_cell.length_a   1.000
_cell.length_b   1.000
_cell.length_c   1.000
_cell.angle_alpha   90.00
_cell.angle_beta   90.00
_cell.angle_gamma   90.00
#
_symmetry.space_group_name_H-M   'P 1'
#
loop_
_entity.id
_entity.type
_entity.pdbx_description
1 polymer ?
#
loop_
_entity_poly.entity_id
_entity_poly.type
_entity_poly.pdbx_seq_one_letter_code
_entity_poly.pdbx_strand_id
1 'polypeptide(L)'
;MSINNNGAVVGWGVNGAGKTKGFLYNGATYADILPTGWSSAYAYDINDNGAVVGSGYDGAGIKKGFIATPDNDGDGVGDSSDNCPGVPNPLQRNNDGDLYGNLCDNCPSVANDDQADNDNDGLGDACDNDDDNDGVADVSDNCQFVSNSSQVDFDGDGQGDACDGDDDGDGVDDNFDQCPGTAANVIVDFTGCSCAQLVDMAVPCSAAWNSHGDYVSEVAKAVRACLLTEDEKGQIIAERAQRGCGKKEKIRGLAAP
;
A
#
# COMPACT_ATOMS: atom_id res chain seq x y z
N MET A 1 37.46 23.12 21.77
CA MET A 1 36.66 22.80 20.58
C MET A 1 37.03 21.41 20.15
N SER A 2 36.07 20.62 19.72
CA SER A 2 36.25 19.27 19.17
C SER A 2 35.41 19.12 17.90
N ILE A 3 35.69 18.10 17.09
CA ILE A 3 34.97 17.78 15.87
C ILE A 3 34.82 16.26 15.76
N ASN A 4 33.64 15.79 15.36
CA ASN A 4 33.41 14.37 15.11
C ASN A 4 33.65 13.99 13.64
N ASN A 5 33.53 12.70 13.29
CA ASN A 5 33.76 12.21 11.92
C ASN A 5 32.71 12.69 10.91
N ASN A 6 31.56 13.16 11.38
CA ASN A 6 30.50 13.76 10.56
C ASN A 6 30.74 15.26 10.28
N GLY A 7 31.84 15.83 10.77
CA GLY A 7 32.19 17.24 10.59
C GLY A 7 31.45 18.19 11.52
N ALA A 8 30.70 17.67 12.51
CA ALA A 8 30.04 18.49 13.51
C ALA A 8 31.06 18.99 14.54
N VAL A 9 31.09 20.31 14.75
CA VAL A 9 32.04 20.99 15.63
C VAL A 9 31.34 21.42 16.91
N VAL A 10 31.97 21.12 18.05
CA VAL A 10 31.51 21.56 19.36
C VAL A 10 32.53 22.49 20.03
N GLY A 11 32.03 23.45 20.81
CA GLY A 11 32.88 24.38 21.53
C GLY A 11 32.10 25.20 22.54
N TRP A 12 32.70 26.29 23.00
CA TRP A 12 32.01 27.24 23.86
C TRP A 12 32.41 28.67 23.50
N GLY A 13 31.50 29.59 23.78
CA GLY A 13 31.65 31.01 23.51
C GLY A 13 30.95 31.85 24.57
N VAL A 14 31.23 33.16 24.54
CA VAL A 14 30.61 34.14 25.44
C VAL A 14 29.66 34.99 24.62
N ASN A 15 28.38 35.03 25.00
CA ASN A 15 27.40 35.86 24.30
C ASN A 15 27.56 37.35 24.67
N GLY A 16 26.83 38.24 23.99
CA GLY A 16 26.88 39.69 24.23
C GLY A 16 26.46 40.13 25.65
N ALA A 17 25.88 39.23 26.45
CA ALA A 17 25.53 39.45 27.85
C ALA A 17 26.58 38.90 28.83
N GLY A 18 27.73 38.41 28.35
CA GLY A 18 28.79 37.84 29.18
C GLY A 18 28.55 36.41 29.66
N LYS A 19 27.48 35.75 29.20
CA LYS A 19 27.16 34.37 29.57
C LYS A 19 27.97 33.40 28.71
N THR A 20 28.65 32.45 29.35
CA THR A 20 29.36 31.38 28.63
C THR A 20 28.39 30.25 28.28
N LYS A 21 28.30 29.89 27.00
CA LYS A 21 27.48 28.77 26.51
C LYS A 21 28.34 27.81 25.69
N GLY A 22 27.99 26.54 25.71
CA GLY A 22 28.45 25.60 24.70
C GLY A 22 27.77 25.90 23.37
N PHE A 23 28.32 25.40 22.28
CA PHE A 23 27.67 25.41 20.97
C PHE A 23 27.97 24.13 20.20
N LEU A 24 27.05 23.76 19.33
CA LEU A 24 27.19 22.73 18.30
C LEU A 24 26.94 23.35 16.93
N TYR A 25 27.81 23.09 15.97
CA TYR A 25 27.64 23.47 14.57
C TYR A 25 27.82 22.25 13.67
N ASN A 26 26.80 21.89 12.89
CA ASN A 26 26.81 20.68 12.05
C ASN A 26 27.08 20.97 10.55
N GLY A 27 27.55 22.18 10.21
CA GLY A 27 27.76 22.60 8.83
C GLY A 27 26.59 23.37 8.21
N ALA A 28 25.39 23.30 8.81
CA ALA A 28 24.20 24.02 8.36
C ALA A 28 23.55 24.85 9.48
N THR A 29 23.41 24.28 10.68
CA THR A 29 22.74 24.89 11.83
C THR A 29 23.70 25.10 12.98
N TYR A 30 23.40 26.10 13.81
CA TYR A 30 24.11 26.41 15.03
C TYR A 30 23.15 26.29 16.21
N ALA A 31 23.51 25.47 17.21
CA ALA A 31 22.72 25.24 18.40
C ALA A 31 23.49 25.66 19.66
N ASP A 32 22.85 26.45 20.52
CA ASP A 32 23.39 26.80 21.83
C ASP A 32 23.22 25.61 22.80
N ILE A 33 24.30 25.21 23.46
CA ILE A 33 24.26 24.19 24.52
C ILE A 33 24.36 24.89 25.86
N LEU A 34 23.23 24.96 26.54
CA LEU A 34 23.14 25.46 27.91
C LEU A 34 22.00 24.72 28.62
N PRO A 35 22.31 23.72 29.47
CA PRO A 35 21.28 22.98 30.18
C PRO A 35 20.35 23.91 30.98
N THR A 36 19.06 23.58 31.02
CA THR A 36 18.04 24.40 31.67
C THR A 36 18.42 24.70 33.13
N GLY A 37 18.34 25.97 33.51
CA GLY A 37 18.72 26.44 34.85
C GLY A 37 20.21 26.64 35.07
N TRP A 38 21.08 26.49 34.05
CA TRP A 38 22.52 26.71 34.20
C TRP A 38 22.96 28.15 33.94
N SER A 39 23.98 28.57 34.68
CA SER A 39 24.62 29.88 34.56
C SER A 39 25.73 29.89 33.51
N SER A 40 26.37 28.74 33.26
CA SER A 40 27.34 28.59 32.17
C SER A 40 27.48 27.13 31.74
N ALA A 41 27.86 26.92 30.48
CA ALA A 41 28.17 25.61 29.94
C ALA A 41 29.40 25.67 29.03
N TYR A 42 30.26 24.65 29.14
CA TYR A 42 31.48 24.46 28.39
C TYR A 42 31.42 23.09 27.73
N ALA A 43 31.16 23.06 26.41
CA ALA A 43 31.23 21.81 25.65
C ALA A 43 32.69 21.50 25.29
N TYR A 44 33.11 20.27 25.54
CA TYR A 44 34.50 19.84 25.37
C TYR A 44 34.68 18.90 24.19
N ASP A 45 33.80 17.90 24.07
CA ASP A 45 33.95 16.83 23.09
C ASP A 45 32.60 16.37 22.56
N ILE A 46 32.63 15.73 21.39
CA ILE A 46 31.45 15.24 20.67
C ILE A 46 31.77 13.88 20.06
N ASN A 47 30.85 12.92 20.17
CA ASN A 47 30.97 11.64 19.47
C ASN A 47 30.27 11.66 18.10
N ASP A 48 30.42 10.59 17.33
CA ASP A 48 29.84 10.49 15.99
C ASP A 48 28.29 10.43 16.00
N ASN A 49 27.68 10.05 17.13
CA ASN A 49 26.22 10.09 17.31
C ASN A 49 25.70 11.48 17.72
N GLY A 50 26.55 12.51 17.75
CA GLY A 50 26.16 13.87 18.09
C GLY A 50 26.04 14.16 19.59
N ALA A 51 26.33 13.20 20.47
CA ALA A 51 26.31 13.42 21.91
C ALA A 51 27.52 14.26 22.32
N VAL A 52 27.23 15.37 23.00
CA VAL A 52 28.22 16.34 23.48
C VAL A 52 28.45 16.14 24.96
N VAL A 53 29.73 16.06 25.36
CA VAL A 53 30.14 16.07 26.77
C VAL A 53 30.76 17.40 27.15
N GLY A 54 30.44 17.86 28.35
CA GLY A 54 30.94 19.13 28.87
C GLY A 54 30.85 19.26 30.38
N SER A 55 31.19 20.46 30.86
CA SER A 55 30.93 20.85 32.25
C SER A 55 30.46 22.30 32.32
N GLY A 56 30.04 22.75 33.49
CA GLY A 56 29.54 24.10 33.67
C GLY A 56 29.08 24.33 35.09
N TYR A 57 28.42 25.47 35.31
CA TYR A 57 27.88 25.84 36.60
C TYR A 57 26.37 25.98 36.50
N ASP A 58 25.64 25.38 37.43
CA ASP A 58 24.20 25.59 37.51
C ASP A 58 23.87 27.02 38.01
N GLY A 59 22.58 27.35 38.12
CA GLY A 59 22.10 28.65 38.61
C GLY A 59 22.46 28.94 40.07
N ALA A 60 22.82 27.91 40.84
CA ALA A 60 23.30 28.03 42.21
C ALA A 60 24.84 28.15 42.29
N GLY A 61 25.55 28.12 41.15
CA GLY A 61 27.01 28.19 41.09
C GLY A 61 27.71 26.86 41.39
N ILE A 62 27.00 25.73 41.32
CA ILE A 62 27.59 24.41 41.54
C ILE A 62 28.14 23.87 40.22
N LYS A 63 29.40 23.44 40.21
CA LYS A 63 30.04 22.83 39.04
C LYS A 63 29.51 21.42 38.80
N LYS A 64 29.04 21.13 37.58
CA LYS A 64 28.51 19.81 37.17
C LYS A 64 29.02 19.43 35.78
N GLY A 65 29.07 18.13 35.50
CA GLY A 65 29.23 17.59 34.14
C GLY A 65 27.87 17.46 33.45
N PHE A 66 27.85 17.45 32.12
CA PHE A 66 26.64 17.17 31.35
C PHE A 66 26.97 16.31 30.13
N ILE A 67 25.95 15.57 29.68
CA ILE A 67 25.87 15.01 28.33
C ILE A 67 24.64 15.67 27.69
N ALA A 68 24.80 16.25 26.51
CA ALA A 68 23.73 16.82 25.70
C ALA A 68 23.62 15.99 24.43
N THR A 69 22.52 15.26 24.29
CA THR A 69 22.17 14.53 23.07
C THR A 69 21.38 15.44 22.12
N PRO A 70 21.34 15.14 20.82
CA PRO A 70 20.31 15.69 19.93
C PRO A 70 18.92 15.50 20.54
N ASP A 71 18.08 16.53 20.39
CA ASP A 71 16.72 16.67 20.91
C ASP A 71 16.01 17.55 19.88
N ASN A 72 15.44 16.90 18.87
CA ASN A 72 14.95 17.54 17.67
C ASN A 72 13.63 18.29 17.91
N ASP A 73 12.81 17.81 18.84
CA ASP A 73 11.51 18.40 19.14
C ASP A 73 11.53 19.32 20.40
N GLY A 74 12.62 19.31 21.16
CA GLY A 74 12.89 20.22 22.27
C GLY A 74 12.11 19.86 23.53
N ASP A 75 11.68 18.62 23.68
CA ASP A 75 10.85 18.16 24.79
C ASP A 75 11.67 17.84 26.07
N GLY A 76 13.00 17.77 25.93
CA GLY A 76 13.95 17.50 27.00
C GLY A 76 14.39 16.03 27.11
N VAL A 77 13.92 15.15 26.22
CA VAL A 77 14.38 13.79 25.99
C VAL A 77 15.23 13.78 24.72
N GLY A 78 16.34 13.03 24.72
CA GLY A 78 17.20 12.99 23.53
C GLY A 78 16.67 12.01 22.50
N ASP A 79 16.78 12.32 21.20
CA ASP A 79 16.25 11.53 20.07
C ASP A 79 16.48 10.01 20.20
N SER A 80 17.67 9.60 20.66
CA SER A 80 18.03 8.18 20.83
C SER A 80 17.33 7.45 21.98
N SER A 81 16.68 8.19 22.87
CA SER A 81 15.93 7.71 24.03
C SER A 81 14.48 8.20 24.01
N ASP A 82 14.11 8.87 22.92
CA ASP A 82 12.81 9.46 22.71
C ASP A 82 11.98 8.53 21.83
N ASN A 83 10.83 8.08 22.34
CA ASN A 83 9.89 7.26 21.57
C ASN A 83 8.99 8.09 20.63
N CYS A 84 9.13 9.42 20.59
CA CYS A 84 8.57 10.30 19.57
C CYS A 84 9.53 11.44 19.15
N PRO A 85 10.66 11.17 18.47
CA PRO A 85 11.70 12.18 18.17
C PRO A 85 11.27 13.41 17.34
N GLY A 86 10.03 13.45 16.85
CA GLY A 86 9.45 14.56 16.10
C GLY A 86 8.25 15.23 16.78
N VAL A 87 7.81 14.75 17.95
CA VAL A 87 6.58 15.20 18.60
C VAL A 87 6.81 15.33 20.12
N PRO A 88 6.82 16.56 20.68
CA PRO A 88 7.19 16.76 22.06
C PRO A 88 6.36 15.94 23.05
N ASN A 89 6.99 14.97 23.71
CA ASN A 89 6.35 14.05 24.63
C ASN A 89 7.20 13.80 25.90
N PRO A 90 7.43 14.80 26.78
CA PRO A 90 8.43 14.71 27.86
C PRO A 90 8.18 13.62 28.91
N LEU A 91 6.98 13.02 28.89
CA LEU A 91 6.57 11.94 29.78
C LEU A 91 6.80 10.55 29.18
N GLN A 92 7.17 10.44 27.90
CA GLN A 92 7.54 9.20 27.19
C GLN A 92 6.52 8.08 27.42
N ARG A 93 5.22 8.42 27.39
CA ARG A 93 4.15 7.43 27.62
C ARG A 93 4.04 6.54 26.39
N ASN A 94 4.01 5.24 26.63
CA ASN A 94 3.82 4.20 25.64
C ASN A 94 3.02 3.08 26.34
N ASN A 95 1.79 2.84 25.89
CA ASN A 95 0.83 2.00 26.60
C ASN A 95 0.94 0.51 26.25
N ASP A 96 1.25 0.20 25.00
CA ASP A 96 1.32 -1.15 24.41
C ASP A 96 2.75 -1.69 24.33
N GLY A 97 3.74 -0.82 24.42
CA GLY A 97 5.16 -1.15 24.57
C GLY A 97 5.92 -1.29 23.25
N ASP A 98 5.40 -0.74 22.16
CA ASP A 98 6.04 -0.79 20.85
C ASP A 98 7.14 0.29 20.69
N LEU A 99 7.65 0.55 19.50
CA LEU A 99 8.70 1.55 19.27
C LEU A 99 8.22 3.01 19.36
N TYR A 100 6.92 3.27 19.30
CA TYR A 100 6.33 4.60 19.19
C TYR A 100 5.68 5.02 20.53
N GLY A 101 5.80 6.29 20.88
CA GLY A 101 5.11 6.84 22.04
C GLY A 101 3.68 7.19 21.69
N ASN A 102 2.76 7.20 22.67
CA ASN A 102 1.33 7.47 22.48
C ASN A 102 1.00 8.77 21.69
N LEU A 103 1.93 9.73 21.60
CA LEU A 103 1.72 11.00 20.90
C LEU A 103 2.10 10.97 19.41
N CYS A 104 2.81 9.95 18.96
CA CYS A 104 3.26 9.76 17.59
C CYS A 104 2.96 8.34 17.07
N ASP A 105 2.08 7.63 17.76
CA ASP A 105 1.64 6.29 17.49
C ASP A 105 0.22 6.34 16.91
N ASN A 106 0.01 5.77 15.73
CA ASN A 106 -1.30 5.69 15.08
C ASN A 106 -2.21 4.61 15.69
N CYS A 107 -1.68 3.74 16.56
CA CYS A 107 -2.44 2.78 17.37
C CYS A 107 -2.00 2.72 18.84
N PRO A 108 -2.26 3.76 19.68
CA PRO A 108 -1.75 3.89 21.07
C PRO A 108 -2.15 2.85 22.13
N SER A 109 -2.80 1.77 21.72
CA SER A 109 -3.20 0.65 22.56
C SER A 109 -2.95 -0.72 21.93
N VAL A 110 -2.39 -0.77 20.72
CA VAL A 110 -2.11 -1.97 19.95
C VAL A 110 -0.75 -1.81 19.29
N ALA A 111 0.25 -2.55 19.78
CA ALA A 111 1.62 -2.46 19.28
C ALA A 111 1.70 -2.73 17.76
N ASN A 112 2.27 -1.77 17.01
CA ASN A 112 2.46 -1.82 15.56
C ASN A 112 3.71 -1.02 15.14
N ASP A 113 4.89 -1.65 15.30
CA ASP A 113 6.20 -1.07 14.99
C ASP A 113 6.37 -0.60 13.51
N ASP A 114 5.53 -1.05 12.59
CA ASP A 114 5.55 -0.62 11.19
C ASP A 114 4.73 0.66 10.94
N GLN A 115 3.83 1.02 11.87
CA GLN A 115 2.92 2.15 11.78
C GLN A 115 2.19 2.19 10.43
N ALA A 116 1.81 1.01 9.93
CA ALA A 116 1.03 0.89 8.70
C ALA A 116 -0.31 1.64 8.88
N ASP A 117 -0.72 2.33 7.81
CA ASP A 117 -1.91 3.18 7.70
C ASP A 117 -2.21 3.26 6.20
N ASN A 118 -2.93 2.25 5.70
CA ASN A 118 -3.09 1.98 4.27
C ASN A 118 -3.92 3.07 3.57
N ASP A 119 -4.91 3.64 4.24
CA ASP A 119 -5.76 4.70 3.71
C ASP A 119 -5.32 6.13 4.09
N ASN A 120 -4.35 6.27 5.00
CA ASN A 120 -3.82 7.53 5.51
C ASN A 120 -4.85 8.39 6.27
N ASP A 121 -5.78 7.76 6.99
CA ASP A 121 -6.76 8.47 7.83
C ASP A 121 -6.24 8.83 9.23
N GLY A 122 -5.11 8.23 9.63
CA GLY A 122 -4.40 8.46 10.88
C GLY A 122 -4.69 7.43 11.97
N LEU A 123 -5.57 6.45 11.73
CA LEU A 123 -5.63 5.19 12.46
C LEU A 123 -4.71 4.19 11.76
N GLY A 124 -3.95 3.41 12.52
CA GLY A 124 -3.11 2.38 11.91
C GLY A 124 -3.90 1.11 11.61
N ASP A 125 -3.46 0.34 10.61
CA ASP A 125 -4.11 -0.92 10.19
C ASP A 125 -4.29 -1.92 11.36
N ALA A 126 -3.43 -1.83 12.38
CA ALA A 126 -3.52 -2.70 13.57
C ALA A 126 -4.72 -2.38 14.48
N CYS A 127 -5.32 -1.20 14.35
CA CYS A 127 -6.42 -0.72 15.18
C CYS A 127 -7.55 -0.04 14.41
N ASP A 128 -7.43 0.05 13.08
CA ASP A 128 -8.56 0.28 12.18
C ASP A 128 -9.41 -1.00 12.04
N ASN A 129 -10.64 -0.87 11.54
CA ASN A 129 -11.48 -2.00 11.17
C ASN A 129 -11.92 -1.94 9.70
N ASP A 130 -11.40 -0.98 8.93
CA ASP A 130 -11.67 -0.70 7.52
C ASP A 130 -10.40 -0.08 6.91
N ASP A 131 -9.35 -0.90 6.73
CA ASP A 131 -7.97 -0.48 6.42
C ASP A 131 -7.83 0.26 5.07
N ASP A 132 -8.83 0.21 4.19
CA ASP A 132 -8.83 0.92 2.91
C ASP A 132 -9.96 1.96 2.76
N ASN A 133 -10.74 2.15 3.82
CA ASN A 133 -11.84 3.11 3.95
C ASN A 133 -12.88 3.02 2.81
N ASP A 134 -13.14 1.81 2.29
CA ASP A 134 -14.12 1.58 1.22
C ASP A 134 -15.57 1.39 1.73
N GLY A 135 -15.71 1.23 3.04
CA GLY A 135 -16.98 1.03 3.73
C GLY A 135 -17.34 -0.43 4.02
N VAL A 136 -16.46 -1.39 3.72
CA VAL A 136 -16.53 -2.79 4.11
C VAL A 136 -15.52 -3.05 5.21
N ALA A 137 -15.96 -3.61 6.34
CA ALA A 137 -15.03 -3.87 7.43
C ALA A 137 -14.09 -5.05 7.09
N ASP A 138 -12.82 -5.00 7.52
CA ASP A 138 -11.75 -5.96 7.18
C ASP A 138 -12.17 -7.42 7.36
N VAL A 139 -12.91 -7.70 8.43
CA VAL A 139 -13.38 -9.07 8.78
C VAL A 139 -14.35 -9.66 7.74
N SER A 140 -14.87 -8.82 6.86
CA SER A 140 -15.80 -9.15 5.78
C SER A 140 -15.30 -8.72 4.41
N ASP A 141 -14.10 -8.14 4.33
CA ASP A 141 -13.52 -7.61 3.12
C ASP A 141 -12.68 -8.66 2.39
N ASN A 142 -13.04 -8.98 1.15
CA ASN A 142 -12.27 -9.88 0.30
C ASN A 142 -11.01 -9.22 -0.33
N CYS A 143 -10.79 -7.93 -0.05
CA CYS A 143 -9.62 -7.13 -0.42
C CYS A 143 -9.27 -6.10 0.68
N GLN A 144 -9.07 -6.53 1.93
CA GLN A 144 -8.75 -5.68 3.11
C GLN A 144 -7.91 -4.41 2.88
N PHE A 145 -6.92 -4.43 1.97
CA PHE A 145 -6.03 -3.28 1.72
C PHE A 145 -6.26 -2.57 0.36
N VAL A 146 -7.28 -2.95 -0.41
CA VAL A 146 -7.55 -2.45 -1.76
C VAL A 146 -9.04 -2.18 -1.95
N SER A 147 -9.39 -0.90 -1.90
CA SER A 147 -10.77 -0.42 -1.96
C SER A 147 -11.57 -1.04 -3.10
N ASN A 148 -12.63 -1.79 -2.75
CA ASN A 148 -13.43 -2.57 -3.67
C ASN A 148 -14.89 -2.79 -3.21
N SER A 149 -15.54 -1.81 -2.58
CA SER A 149 -16.91 -1.80 -1.99
C SER A 149 -18.04 -2.64 -2.63
N SER A 150 -17.93 -3.03 -3.91
CA SER A 150 -18.77 -4.03 -4.56
C SER A 150 -18.54 -5.48 -4.12
N GLN A 151 -17.37 -5.80 -3.55
CA GLN A 151 -16.95 -7.13 -3.07
C GLN A 151 -17.18 -8.21 -4.14
N VAL A 152 -16.77 -7.90 -5.39
CA VAL A 152 -16.82 -8.88 -6.48
C VAL A 152 -15.70 -9.89 -6.23
N ASP A 153 -16.03 -11.16 -6.47
CA ASP A 153 -15.19 -12.35 -6.35
C ASP A 153 -15.75 -13.33 -7.39
N PHE A 154 -15.19 -13.28 -8.60
CA PHE A 154 -15.77 -13.95 -9.76
C PHE A 154 -15.60 -15.47 -9.69
N ASP A 155 -14.44 -15.96 -9.28
CA ASP A 155 -14.15 -17.40 -9.20
C ASP A 155 -14.64 -18.04 -7.87
N GLY A 156 -14.91 -17.23 -6.86
CA GLY A 156 -15.45 -17.63 -5.56
C GLY A 156 -14.42 -18.23 -4.62
N ASP A 157 -13.13 -17.90 -4.77
CA ASP A 157 -12.05 -18.41 -3.91
C ASP A 157 -11.91 -17.66 -2.57
N GLY A 158 -12.55 -16.48 -2.47
CA GLY A 158 -12.58 -15.62 -1.30
C GLY A 158 -11.64 -14.42 -1.36
N GLN A 159 -10.79 -14.31 -2.38
CA GLN A 159 -10.09 -13.08 -2.74
C GLN A 159 -10.99 -12.27 -3.70
N GLY A 160 -11.04 -10.95 -3.56
CA GLY A 160 -11.83 -10.13 -4.47
C GLY A 160 -11.09 -9.75 -5.74
N ASP A 161 -11.81 -9.57 -6.84
CA ASP A 161 -11.26 -9.21 -8.17
C ASP A 161 -10.35 -7.96 -8.13
N ALA A 162 -10.51 -7.07 -7.14
CA ALA A 162 -9.67 -5.87 -7.04
C ALA A 162 -8.23 -6.15 -6.59
N CYS A 163 -8.00 -7.29 -5.93
CA CYS A 163 -6.74 -7.68 -5.34
C CYS A 163 -6.37 -9.15 -5.62
N ASP A 164 -7.16 -9.83 -6.45
CA ASP A 164 -6.82 -11.06 -7.13
C ASP A 164 -5.96 -10.75 -8.37
N GLY A 165 -5.15 -11.71 -8.81
CA GLY A 165 -4.39 -11.63 -10.05
C GLY A 165 -4.87 -12.56 -11.15
N ASP A 166 -5.91 -13.37 -10.89
CA ASP A 166 -6.57 -14.29 -11.82
C ASP A 166 -8.07 -14.34 -11.49
N ASP A 167 -8.80 -13.28 -11.85
CA ASP A 167 -10.20 -13.02 -11.43
C ASP A 167 -11.14 -14.21 -11.69
N ASP A 168 -10.90 -15.00 -12.75
CA ASP A 168 -11.76 -16.12 -13.13
C ASP A 168 -11.22 -17.52 -12.79
N GLY A 169 -10.05 -17.58 -12.15
CA GLY A 169 -9.45 -18.79 -11.62
C GLY A 169 -9.18 -19.85 -12.68
N ASP A 170 -8.97 -19.44 -13.95
CA ASP A 170 -8.73 -20.36 -15.06
C ASP A 170 -7.25 -20.75 -15.22
N GLY A 171 -6.36 -20.09 -14.46
CA GLY A 171 -4.93 -20.33 -14.38
C GLY A 171 -4.09 -19.42 -15.27
N VAL A 172 -4.67 -18.33 -15.79
CA VAL A 172 -3.97 -17.31 -16.58
C VAL A 172 -4.15 -15.95 -15.93
N ASP A 173 -3.07 -15.37 -15.40
CA ASP A 173 -3.14 -14.05 -14.75
C ASP A 173 -3.86 -12.99 -15.63
N ASP A 174 -4.60 -12.07 -15.01
CA ASP A 174 -5.46 -11.08 -15.70
C ASP A 174 -4.74 -10.27 -16.78
N ASN A 175 -3.45 -10.00 -16.55
CA ASN A 175 -2.61 -9.24 -17.48
C ASN A 175 -2.34 -9.99 -18.81
N PHE A 176 -2.54 -11.31 -18.81
CA PHE A 176 -2.33 -12.20 -19.95
C PHE A 176 -3.62 -12.87 -20.43
N ASP A 177 -4.70 -12.78 -19.64
CA ASP A 177 -5.98 -13.34 -19.99
C ASP A 177 -6.72 -12.48 -21.04
N GLN A 178 -7.22 -13.15 -22.08
CA GLN A 178 -8.03 -12.56 -23.14
C GLN A 178 -9.53 -12.76 -22.91
N CYS A 179 -9.89 -13.50 -21.86
CA CYS A 179 -11.20 -14.04 -21.58
C CYS A 179 -11.59 -13.97 -20.07
N PRO A 180 -11.50 -12.79 -19.40
CA PRO A 180 -11.57 -12.59 -17.93
C PRO A 180 -12.97 -12.78 -17.36
N GLY A 181 -13.48 -13.99 -17.43
CA GLY A 181 -14.86 -14.34 -17.16
C GLY A 181 -15.22 -15.71 -17.73
N THR A 182 -14.21 -16.54 -17.94
CA THR A 182 -14.36 -17.95 -18.20
C THR A 182 -15.01 -18.61 -17.00
N ALA A 183 -16.02 -19.44 -17.25
CA ALA A 183 -16.70 -20.12 -16.15
C ALA A 183 -15.73 -21.10 -15.46
N ALA A 184 -15.76 -21.12 -14.12
CA ALA A 184 -14.95 -22.02 -13.31
C ALA A 184 -15.02 -23.49 -13.79
N ASN A 185 -13.87 -24.18 -13.76
CA ASN A 185 -13.68 -25.56 -14.20
C ASN A 185 -13.85 -25.81 -15.71
N VAL A 186 -13.89 -24.78 -16.54
CA VAL A 186 -13.83 -24.95 -18.00
C VAL A 186 -12.38 -25.12 -18.44
N ILE A 187 -12.14 -26.01 -19.41
CA ILE A 187 -10.80 -26.17 -20.00
C ILE A 187 -10.52 -24.95 -20.90
N VAL A 188 -9.47 -24.21 -20.56
CA VAL A 188 -8.95 -23.07 -21.31
C VAL A 188 -7.67 -23.40 -22.05
N ASP A 189 -7.30 -22.56 -23.01
CA ASP A 189 -5.96 -22.57 -23.59
C ASP A 189 -5.03 -21.61 -22.83
N PHE A 190 -3.84 -21.33 -23.40
CA PHE A 190 -2.85 -20.48 -22.75
C PHE A 190 -3.22 -18.98 -22.72
N THR A 191 -4.36 -18.60 -23.30
CA THR A 191 -4.86 -17.22 -23.28
C THR A 191 -6.09 -17.06 -22.39
N GLY A 192 -6.37 -18.04 -21.52
CA GLY A 192 -7.54 -18.07 -20.63
C GLY A 192 -8.87 -18.26 -21.38
N CYS A 193 -8.84 -18.64 -22.65
CA CYS A 193 -10.07 -18.76 -23.43
C CYS A 193 -10.54 -20.20 -23.54
N SER A 194 -11.80 -20.45 -23.15
CA SER A 194 -12.46 -21.71 -23.47
C SER A 194 -12.66 -21.85 -24.98
N CYS A 195 -12.78 -23.10 -25.45
CA CYS A 195 -13.16 -23.39 -26.85
C CYS A 195 -14.41 -22.61 -27.28
N ALA A 196 -15.39 -22.46 -26.39
CA ALA A 196 -16.63 -21.75 -26.66
C ALA A 196 -16.38 -20.25 -26.93
N GLN A 197 -15.54 -19.59 -26.12
CA GLN A 197 -15.14 -18.19 -26.30
C GLN A 197 -14.31 -18.03 -27.58
N LEU A 198 -13.32 -18.89 -27.82
CA LEU A 198 -12.49 -18.87 -29.03
C LEU A 198 -13.32 -19.00 -30.31
N VAL A 199 -14.34 -19.87 -30.30
CA VAL A 199 -15.27 -20.04 -31.43
C VAL A 199 -16.10 -18.79 -31.64
N ASP A 200 -16.54 -18.12 -30.58
CA ASP A 200 -17.32 -16.88 -30.69
C ASP A 200 -16.48 -15.71 -31.23
N MET A 201 -15.19 -15.65 -30.87
CA MET A 201 -14.22 -14.69 -31.42
C MET A 201 -13.91 -14.98 -32.89
N ALA A 202 -13.72 -16.24 -33.27
CA ALA A 202 -13.38 -16.65 -34.63
C ALA A 202 -14.57 -16.62 -35.59
N VAL A 203 -15.78 -16.90 -35.09
CA VAL A 203 -17.02 -17.02 -35.87
C VAL A 203 -18.11 -16.10 -35.29
N PRO A 204 -17.89 -14.77 -35.31
CA PRO A 204 -18.78 -13.84 -34.64
C PRO A 204 -20.16 -13.78 -35.32
N CYS A 205 -21.20 -13.70 -34.48
CA CYS A 205 -22.58 -13.59 -34.95
C CYS A 205 -22.83 -12.34 -35.81
N SER A 206 -22.07 -11.28 -35.57
CA SER A 206 -22.13 -9.99 -36.26
C SER A 206 -21.54 -10.02 -37.67
N ALA A 207 -20.83 -11.10 -38.07
CA ALA A 207 -20.29 -11.22 -39.41
C ALA A 207 -21.39 -11.35 -40.48
N ALA A 208 -21.03 -11.02 -41.73
CA ALA A 208 -21.92 -11.14 -42.87
C ALA A 208 -22.01 -12.61 -43.33
N TRP A 209 -23.13 -13.26 -43.00
CA TRP A 209 -23.39 -14.66 -43.36
C TRP A 209 -24.38 -14.77 -44.52
N ASN A 210 -24.11 -15.65 -45.48
CA ASN A 210 -25.01 -15.89 -46.63
C ASN A 210 -26.31 -16.60 -46.20
N SER A 211 -26.21 -17.48 -45.19
CA SER A 211 -27.33 -18.17 -44.57
C SER A 211 -26.98 -18.60 -43.14
N HIS A 212 -28.01 -18.95 -42.37
CA HIS A 212 -27.84 -19.54 -41.04
C HIS A 212 -27.08 -20.89 -41.11
N GLY A 213 -27.27 -21.67 -42.19
CA GLY A 213 -26.53 -22.91 -42.40
C GLY A 213 -25.03 -22.68 -42.60
N ASP A 214 -24.65 -21.59 -43.28
CA ASP A 214 -23.23 -21.23 -43.45
C ASP A 214 -22.58 -20.86 -42.11
N TYR A 215 -23.29 -20.09 -41.28
CA TYR A 215 -22.84 -19.77 -39.92
C TYR A 215 -22.60 -21.03 -39.08
N VAL A 216 -23.61 -21.93 -39.00
CA VAL A 216 -23.49 -23.16 -38.21
C VAL A 216 -22.38 -24.08 -38.75
N SER A 217 -22.17 -24.09 -40.08
CA SER A 217 -21.07 -24.83 -40.72
C SER A 217 -19.69 -24.30 -40.30
N GLU A 218 -19.49 -22.99 -40.25
CA GLU A 218 -18.22 -22.41 -39.78
C GLU A 218 -18.00 -22.63 -38.28
N VAL A 219 -19.06 -22.53 -37.45
CA VAL A 219 -18.99 -22.92 -36.03
C VAL A 219 -18.51 -24.37 -35.91
N ALA A 220 -19.11 -25.29 -36.65
CA ALA A 220 -18.73 -26.71 -36.63
C ALA A 220 -17.31 -26.97 -37.14
N LYS A 221 -16.71 -26.08 -37.94
CA LYS A 221 -15.30 -26.16 -38.33
C LYS A 221 -14.38 -25.64 -37.23
N ALA A 222 -14.70 -24.50 -36.62
CA ALA A 222 -13.91 -23.90 -35.55
C ALA A 222 -13.79 -24.85 -34.35
N VAL A 223 -14.91 -25.48 -33.96
CA VAL A 223 -14.97 -26.42 -32.82
C VAL A 223 -14.11 -27.68 -33.01
N ARG A 224 -13.78 -28.07 -34.25
CA ARG A 224 -12.94 -29.27 -34.51
C ARG A 224 -11.53 -29.12 -33.98
N ALA A 225 -11.03 -27.90 -33.83
CA ALA A 225 -9.70 -27.64 -33.27
C ALA A 225 -9.65 -27.81 -31.75
N CYS A 226 -10.81 -27.88 -31.08
CA CYS A 226 -10.88 -27.94 -29.63
C CYS A 226 -10.58 -29.34 -29.09
N LEU A 227 -9.86 -29.37 -27.98
CA LEU A 227 -9.53 -30.57 -27.21
C LEU A 227 -10.67 -30.99 -26.28
N LEU A 228 -11.88 -31.15 -26.84
CA LEU A 228 -13.09 -31.55 -26.14
C LEU A 228 -13.58 -32.91 -26.64
N THR A 229 -14.47 -33.56 -25.87
CA THR A 229 -15.22 -34.73 -26.32
C THR A 229 -16.18 -34.36 -27.45
N GLU A 230 -16.60 -35.35 -28.25
CA GLU A 230 -17.56 -35.09 -29.34
C GLU A 230 -18.93 -34.61 -28.82
N ASP A 231 -19.31 -35.00 -27.60
CA ASP A 231 -20.54 -34.56 -26.96
C ASP A 231 -20.45 -33.06 -26.58
N GLU A 232 -19.36 -32.63 -25.94
CA GLU A 232 -19.10 -31.22 -25.59
C GLU A 232 -19.02 -30.34 -26.85
N LYS A 233 -18.34 -30.82 -27.90
CA LYS A 233 -18.33 -30.15 -29.21
C LYS A 233 -19.74 -30.01 -29.78
N GLY A 234 -20.54 -31.08 -29.69
CA GLY A 234 -21.93 -31.10 -30.11
C GLY A 234 -22.78 -30.06 -29.38
N GLN A 235 -22.57 -29.88 -28.07
CA GLN A 235 -23.24 -28.88 -27.25
C GLN A 235 -22.91 -27.45 -27.72
N ILE A 236 -21.63 -27.12 -27.90
CA ILE A 236 -21.19 -25.79 -28.39
C ILE A 236 -21.86 -25.44 -29.72
N ILE A 237 -21.91 -26.39 -30.66
CA ILE A 237 -22.56 -26.23 -31.97
C ILE A 237 -24.07 -26.04 -31.80
N ALA A 238 -24.71 -26.86 -30.96
CA ALA A 238 -26.15 -26.83 -30.74
C ALA A 238 -26.61 -25.49 -30.14
N GLU A 239 -25.90 -24.98 -29.13
CA GLU A 239 -26.18 -23.67 -28.51
C GLU A 239 -26.06 -22.53 -29.52
N ARG A 240 -25.00 -22.53 -30.33
CA ARG A 240 -24.78 -21.49 -31.35
C ARG A 240 -25.81 -21.57 -32.47
N ALA A 241 -26.24 -22.78 -32.86
CA ALA A 241 -27.32 -22.96 -33.84
C ALA A 241 -28.67 -22.39 -33.36
N GLN A 242 -28.89 -22.26 -32.05
CA GLN A 242 -30.09 -21.60 -31.53
C GLN A 242 -30.06 -20.07 -31.69
N ARG A 243 -28.88 -19.48 -31.89
CA ARG A 243 -28.72 -18.03 -32.08
C ARG A 243 -29.36 -17.56 -33.40
N GLY A 244 -29.62 -16.26 -33.48
CA GLY A 244 -30.21 -15.60 -34.67
C GLY A 244 -29.26 -15.42 -35.86
N CYS A 245 -27.99 -15.80 -35.72
CA CYS A 245 -26.91 -15.45 -36.65
C CYS A 245 -27.14 -16.00 -38.05
N GLY A 246 -26.90 -15.19 -39.08
CA GLY A 246 -27.11 -15.55 -40.49
C GLY A 246 -28.58 -15.75 -40.92
N LYS A 247 -29.55 -15.48 -40.05
CA LYS A 247 -30.96 -15.41 -40.46
C LYS A 247 -31.20 -14.06 -41.14
N LYS A 248 -31.73 -14.09 -42.37
CA LYS A 248 -32.19 -12.85 -43.04
C LYS A 248 -33.40 -12.31 -42.27
N GLU A 249 -33.37 -11.03 -41.90
CA GLU A 249 -34.56 -10.37 -41.40
C GLU A 249 -35.68 -10.51 -42.44
N LYS A 250 -36.82 -11.07 -42.03
CA LYS A 250 -38.03 -10.97 -42.84
C LYS A 250 -38.42 -9.50 -42.81
N ILE A 251 -38.13 -8.77 -43.89
CA ILE A 251 -38.77 -7.49 -44.16
C ILE A 251 -40.28 -7.76 -44.10
N ARG A 252 -40.93 -7.36 -43.00
CA ARG A 252 -42.39 -7.31 -42.94
C ARG A 252 -42.78 -6.28 -43.99
N GLY A 253 -43.27 -6.78 -45.12
CA GLY A 253 -43.70 -5.94 -46.22
C GLY A 253 -44.63 -4.84 -45.70
N LEU A 254 -44.26 -3.60 -45.94
CA LEU A 254 -45.18 -2.48 -45.91
C LEU A 254 -46.35 -2.86 -46.82
N ALA A 255 -47.50 -3.15 -46.21
CA ALA A 255 -48.75 -3.20 -46.94
C ALA A 255 -48.97 -1.78 -47.49
N ALA A 256 -48.81 -1.62 -48.80
CA ALA A 256 -49.15 -0.39 -49.48
C ALA A 256 -50.68 -0.17 -49.39
N PRO A 257 -51.13 1.07 -49.15
CA PRO A 257 -52.54 1.43 -49.02
C PRO A 257 -53.32 1.32 -50.34
#